data_AF-A0A7K4BZ79-F1
#
_entry.id   AF-A0A7K4BZ79-F1
#
_cell.length_a   1.000
_cell.length_b   1.000
_cell.length_c   1.000
_cell.angle_alpha   90.00
_cell.angle_beta   90.00
_cell.angle_gamma   90.00
#
_symmetry.space_group_name_H-M   'P 1'
#
loop_
_entity.id
_entity.type
_entity.pdbx_description
1 polymer ?
#
loop_
_entity_poly.entity_id
_entity_poly.type
_entity_poly.pdbx_seq_one_letter_code
_entity_poly.pdbx_strand_id
1 'polypeptide(L)'
;MSISRKSILGEIINTNPEVVPLLAQAGLHCIGCHVSAYESLEDGCKSHGLSEKEINDLVDRANQVIDKYDNLEKISFTKKAIVELNERMKKSKTPFVRIVAKFGGEFDFEVAKEINVGEIEVKREISVLMEPRVERILRGVEIDYDKKLKDFSAKRVKTKKETKNKNKKVNAKVNKKLNKKN
;
A
#
# COMPACT_ATOMS: atom_id res chain seq x y z
N MET A 1 1.93 8.56 -11.38
CA MET A 1 2.40 7.63 -12.42
C MET A 1 1.18 6.97 -13.04
N SER A 2 1.22 6.47 -14.27
CA SER A 2 0.04 5.83 -14.90
C SER A 2 0.45 4.62 -15.71
N ILE A 3 -0.44 3.64 -15.79
CA ILE A 3 -0.29 2.45 -16.61
C ILE A 3 -1.21 2.52 -17.82
N SER A 4 -0.88 1.74 -18.85
CA SER A 4 -1.67 1.59 -20.06
C SER A 4 -1.88 0.11 -20.37
N ARG A 5 -2.71 -0.17 -21.37
CA ARG A 5 -2.92 -1.52 -21.92
C ARG A 5 -1.63 -2.23 -22.35
N LYS A 6 -0.66 -1.46 -22.83
CA LYS A 6 0.64 -1.97 -23.30
C LYS A 6 1.66 -2.10 -22.18
N SER A 7 1.33 -1.65 -20.98
CA SER A 7 2.23 -1.80 -19.83
C SER A 7 2.41 -3.28 -19.50
N ILE A 8 3.65 -3.65 -19.18
CA ILE A 8 4.03 -5.02 -18.88
C ILE A 8 3.58 -5.38 -17.47
N LEU A 9 2.92 -6.54 -17.32
CA LEU A 9 2.39 -6.98 -16.05
C LEU A 9 3.46 -7.05 -14.95
N GLY A 10 4.64 -7.59 -15.26
CA GLY A 10 5.78 -7.64 -14.33
C GLY A 10 6.16 -6.27 -13.77
N GLU A 11 6.22 -5.25 -14.62
CA GLU A 11 6.55 -3.88 -14.22
C GLU A 11 5.44 -3.27 -13.37
N ILE A 12 4.17 -3.49 -13.74
CA ILE A 12 3.02 -2.98 -13.00
C ILE A 12 3.05 -3.52 -11.56
N ILE A 13 3.31 -4.81 -11.36
CA ILE A 13 3.32 -5.43 -10.02
C ILE A 13 4.46 -4.87 -9.16
N ASN A 14 5.63 -4.68 -9.76
CA ASN A 14 6.82 -4.22 -9.06
C ASN A 14 6.70 -2.75 -8.66
N THR A 15 6.12 -1.93 -9.54
CA THR A 15 6.02 -0.48 -9.33
C THR A 15 4.73 -0.06 -8.64
N ASN A 16 3.63 -0.80 -8.83
CA ASN A 16 2.29 -0.51 -8.33
C ASN A 16 1.64 -1.76 -7.67
N PRO A 17 2.23 -2.32 -6.60
CA PRO A 17 1.73 -3.52 -5.94
C PRO A 17 0.29 -3.39 -5.43
N GLU A 18 -0.20 -2.19 -5.18
CA GLU A 18 -1.57 -1.92 -4.75
C GLU A 18 -2.63 -2.24 -5.81
N VAL A 19 -2.27 -2.33 -7.10
CA VAL A 19 -3.22 -2.70 -8.14
C VAL A 19 -3.36 -4.22 -8.29
N VAL A 20 -2.46 -5.01 -7.69
CA VAL A 20 -2.48 -6.48 -7.81
C VAL A 20 -3.83 -7.09 -7.40
N PRO A 21 -4.48 -6.69 -6.29
CA PRO A 21 -5.79 -7.23 -5.94
C PRO A 21 -6.89 -6.88 -6.96
N LEU A 22 -6.77 -5.74 -7.65
CA LEU A 22 -7.69 -5.30 -8.70
C LEU A 22 -7.52 -6.13 -9.97
N LEU A 23 -6.26 -6.37 -10.37
CA LEU A 23 -5.94 -7.21 -11.53
C LEU A 23 -6.32 -8.67 -11.29
N ALA A 24 -6.08 -9.18 -10.08
CA ALA A 24 -6.50 -10.52 -9.69
C ALA A 24 -8.02 -10.72 -9.86
N GLN A 25 -8.84 -9.75 -9.42
CA GLN A 25 -10.30 -9.78 -9.63
C GLN A 25 -10.71 -9.82 -11.11
N ALA A 26 -9.84 -9.38 -12.02
CA ALA A 26 -10.05 -9.43 -13.46
C ALA A 26 -9.57 -10.76 -14.09
N GLY A 27 -9.28 -11.79 -13.28
CA GLY A 27 -8.84 -13.10 -13.76
C GLY A 27 -7.32 -13.25 -13.86
N LEU A 28 -6.56 -12.18 -13.65
CA LEU A 28 -5.10 -12.18 -13.76
C LEU A 28 -4.43 -12.69 -12.46
N HIS A 29 -4.91 -13.78 -11.88
CA HIS A 29 -4.32 -14.38 -10.68
C HIS A 29 -2.92 -14.95 -10.92
N CYS A 30 -2.59 -15.27 -12.18
CA CYS A 30 -1.31 -15.81 -12.63
C CYS A 30 -0.22 -14.75 -12.82
N ILE A 31 -0.45 -13.52 -12.37
CA ILE A 31 0.46 -12.37 -12.46
C ILE A 31 1.84 -12.61 -11.80
N GLY A 32 1.98 -13.66 -10.98
CA GLY A 32 3.26 -14.14 -10.43
C GLY A 32 3.91 -15.32 -11.17
N CYS A 33 3.34 -15.79 -12.29
CA CYS A 33 3.89 -16.85 -13.12
C CYS A 33 4.98 -16.27 -14.04
N HIS A 34 6.10 -16.99 -14.16
CA HIS A 34 7.24 -16.64 -15.03
C HIS A 34 6.86 -16.23 -16.47
N VAL A 35 5.80 -16.82 -17.02
CA VAL A 35 5.31 -16.51 -18.38
C VAL A 35 4.62 -15.14 -18.44
N SER A 36 3.78 -14.82 -17.46
CA SER A 36 2.97 -13.59 -17.44
C SER A 36 3.78 -12.33 -17.09
N ALA A 37 5.01 -12.47 -16.60
CA ALA A 37 5.87 -11.34 -16.24
C ALA A 37 6.25 -10.45 -17.43
N TYR A 38 6.28 -11.01 -18.64
CA TYR A 38 6.65 -10.33 -19.89
C TYR A 38 5.45 -10.01 -20.78
N GLU A 39 4.25 -10.37 -20.36
CA GLU A 39 3.02 -10.16 -21.11
C GLU A 39 2.50 -8.73 -20.88
N SER A 40 1.88 -8.15 -21.92
CA SER A 40 1.16 -6.88 -21.77
C SER A 40 -0.12 -7.08 -20.95
N LEU A 41 -0.58 -6.03 -20.28
CA LEU A 41 -1.85 -6.08 -19.57
C LEU A 41 -3.01 -6.47 -20.50
N GLU A 42 -3.00 -5.97 -21.73
CA GLU A 42 -4.02 -6.28 -22.74
C GLU A 42 -4.03 -7.74 -23.15
N ASP A 43 -2.86 -8.31 -23.49
CA ASP A 43 -2.75 -9.72 -23.90
C ASP A 43 -3.17 -10.65 -22.76
N GLY A 44 -2.74 -10.36 -21.53
CA GLY A 44 -3.15 -11.11 -20.35
C GLY A 44 -4.67 -11.05 -20.17
N CYS A 45 -5.28 -9.87 -20.30
CA CYS A 45 -6.74 -9.75 -20.18
C CYS A 45 -7.48 -10.50 -21.30
N LYS A 46 -6.99 -10.44 -22.54
CA LYS A 46 -7.59 -11.13 -23.69
C LYS A 46 -7.50 -12.65 -23.55
N SER A 47 -6.39 -13.17 -23.03
CA SER A 47 -6.23 -14.60 -22.70
C SER A 47 -7.26 -15.09 -21.68
N HIS A 48 -7.83 -14.19 -20.89
CA HIS A 48 -8.90 -14.45 -19.92
C HIS A 48 -10.29 -14.01 -20.40
N GLY A 49 -10.45 -13.67 -21.69
CA GLY A 49 -11.75 -13.42 -22.32
C GLY A 49 -12.34 -12.03 -22.07
N LEU A 50 -11.56 -11.07 -21.57
CA LEU A 50 -12.05 -9.70 -21.39
C LEU A 50 -12.19 -8.98 -22.73
N SER A 51 -13.29 -8.25 -22.87
CA SER A 51 -13.51 -7.35 -23.99
C SER A 51 -12.65 -6.08 -23.89
N GLU A 52 -12.44 -5.43 -25.03
CA GLU A 52 -11.77 -4.13 -25.13
C GLU A 52 -12.30 -3.10 -24.11
N LYS A 53 -13.62 -3.08 -23.92
CA LYS A 53 -14.26 -2.18 -22.97
C LYS A 53 -13.87 -2.50 -21.53
N GLU A 54 -13.90 -3.78 -21.15
CA GLU A 54 -13.53 -4.21 -19.80
C GLU A 54 -12.05 -3.95 -19.49
N ILE A 55 -11.19 -4.08 -20.49
CA ILE A 55 -9.76 -3.75 -20.36
C ILE A 55 -9.58 -2.25 -20.11
N ASN A 56 -10.30 -1.38 -20.82
CA ASN A 56 -10.27 0.06 -20.55
C ASN A 56 -10.75 0.39 -19.15
N ASP A 57 -11.90 -0.17 -18.75
CA ASP A 57 -12.45 0.03 -17.41
C ASP A 57 -11.49 -0.48 -16.31
N LEU A 58 -10.70 -1.52 -16.58
CA LEU A 58 -9.67 -2.01 -15.67
C LEU A 58 -8.49 -1.05 -15.56
N VAL A 59 -7.97 -0.56 -16.69
CA VAL A 59 -6.86 0.41 -16.74
C VAL A 59 -7.25 1.70 -16.02
N ASP A 60 -8.45 2.22 -16.26
CA ASP A 60 -8.93 3.44 -15.62
C ASP A 60 -9.04 3.27 -14.10
N ARG A 61 -9.60 2.14 -13.64
CA ARG A 61 -9.67 1.83 -12.20
C ARG A 61 -8.28 1.67 -11.60
N ALA A 62 -7.35 1.02 -12.29
CA ALA A 62 -5.98 0.85 -11.82
C ALA A 62 -5.28 2.20 -11.66
N ASN A 63 -5.40 3.09 -12.66
CA ASN A 63 -4.87 4.45 -12.58
C ASN A 63 -5.47 5.27 -11.43
N GLN A 64 -6.78 5.13 -11.17
CA GLN A 64 -7.40 5.77 -10.00
C GLN A 64 -6.83 5.27 -8.67
N VAL A 65 -6.52 3.97 -8.57
CA VAL A 65 -5.87 3.40 -7.38
C VAL A 65 -4.43 3.93 -7.25
N ILE A 66 -3.67 3.94 -8.34
CA ILE A 66 -2.30 4.47 -8.37
C ILE A 66 -2.28 5.93 -7.93
N ASP A 67 -3.15 6.76 -8.50
CA ASP A 67 -3.29 8.17 -8.12
C ASP A 67 -3.66 8.33 -6.65
N LYS A 68 -4.52 7.46 -6.11
CA LYS A 68 -4.85 7.48 -4.68
C LYS A 68 -3.59 7.28 -3.84
N TYR A 69 -2.74 6.30 -4.19
CA TYR A 69 -1.53 5.96 -3.45
C TYR A 69 -0.39 6.97 -3.63
N ASP A 70 -0.27 7.57 -4.81
CA ASP A 70 0.68 8.65 -5.09
C ASP A 70 0.41 9.87 -4.19
N ASN A 71 -0.86 10.08 -3.81
CA ASN A 71 -1.29 11.16 -2.93
C ASN A 71 -1.39 10.78 -1.43
N LEU A 72 -1.02 9.55 -1.05
CA LEU A 72 -0.96 9.17 0.36
C LEU A 72 0.33 9.67 1.00
N GLU A 73 0.23 10.09 2.26
CA GLU A 73 1.42 10.41 3.04
C GLU A 73 2.26 9.16 3.27
N LYS A 74 3.58 9.34 3.39
CA LYS A 74 4.49 8.26 3.77
C LYS A 74 4.16 7.69 5.16
N ILE A 75 4.65 6.50 5.44
CA ILE A 75 4.51 5.81 6.73
C ILE A 75 4.81 6.73 7.92
N SER A 76 3.96 6.64 8.94
CA SER A 76 4.05 7.40 10.19
C SER A 76 4.17 6.47 11.38
N PHE A 77 4.65 6.98 12.50
CA PHE A 77 4.87 6.21 13.72
C PHE A 77 4.30 6.97 14.91
N THR A 78 3.69 6.26 15.86
CA THR A 78 3.32 6.87 17.13
C THR A 78 4.57 7.13 17.96
N LYS A 79 4.45 8.04 18.94
CA LYS A 79 5.53 8.30 19.92
C LYS A 79 6.01 7.02 20.60
N LYS A 80 5.11 6.07 20.89
CA LYS A 80 5.45 4.80 21.54
C LYS A 80 6.33 3.94 20.63
N ALA A 81 5.95 3.80 19.36
CA ALA A 81 6.73 3.07 18.38
C ALA A 81 8.11 3.70 18.17
N ILE A 82 8.18 5.03 18.11
CA ILE A 82 9.45 5.76 17.95
C ILE A 82 10.38 5.54 19.15
N VAL A 83 9.85 5.58 20.38
CA VAL A 83 10.64 5.33 21.59
C VAL A 83 11.22 3.91 21.57
N GLU A 84 10.39 2.91 21.30
CA GLU A 84 10.83 1.51 21.23
C GLU A 84 11.90 1.29 20.13
N LEU A 85 11.67 1.81 18.92
CA LEU A 85 12.62 1.68 17.81
C LEU A 85 13.95 2.40 18.09
N ASN A 86 13.91 3.58 18.70
CA ASN A 86 15.12 4.29 19.13
C ASN A 86 15.89 3.53 20.20
N GLU A 87 15.22 2.90 21.16
CA GLU A 87 15.87 2.07 22.17
C GLU A 87 16.58 0.87 21.52
N ARG A 88 15.94 0.21 20.55
CA ARG A 88 16.56 -0.89 19.78
C ARG A 88 17.79 -0.42 19.02
N MET A 89 17.71 0.71 18.33
CA MET A 89 18.84 1.31 17.61
C MET A 89 20.01 1.66 18.52
N LYS A 90 19.74 2.24 19.70
CA LYS A 90 20.78 2.58 20.69
C LYS A 90 21.48 1.34 21.25
N LYS A 91 20.72 0.29 21.59
CA LYS A 91 21.27 -0.98 22.11
C LYS A 91 22.22 -1.64 21.09
N SER A 92 21.84 -1.62 19.82
CA SER A 92 22.61 -2.25 18.75
C SER A 92 23.65 -1.33 18.10
N LYS A 93 23.71 -0.05 18.51
CA LYS A 93 24.58 0.99 17.95
C LYS A 93 24.44 1.12 16.43
N THR A 94 23.20 1.18 15.96
CA THR A 94 22.84 1.22 14.54
C THR A 94 22.02 2.49 14.23
N PRO A 95 22.28 3.18 13.11
CA PRO A 95 21.58 4.41 12.77
C PRO A 95 20.21 4.21 12.10
N PHE A 96 19.90 2.99 11.63
CA PHE A 96 18.71 2.74 10.82
C PHE A 96 17.79 1.67 11.42
N VAL A 97 16.51 1.77 11.09
CA VAL A 97 15.52 0.68 11.23
C VAL A 97 15.17 0.19 9.83
N ARG A 98 15.24 -1.11 9.58
CA ARG A 98 14.82 -1.76 8.34
C ARG A 98 13.45 -2.40 8.52
N ILE A 99 12.55 -2.17 7.56
CA ILE A 99 11.28 -2.89 7.48
C ILE A 99 11.49 -4.14 6.62
N VAL A 100 11.25 -5.30 7.22
CA VAL A 100 11.34 -6.60 6.54
C VAL A 100 9.94 -7.14 6.31
N ALA A 101 9.59 -7.41 5.05
CA ALA A 101 8.35 -8.08 4.73
C ALA A 101 8.46 -9.58 5.04
N LYS A 102 7.48 -10.10 5.79
CA LYS A 102 7.33 -11.54 6.07
C LYS A 102 6.28 -12.15 5.15
N PHE A 103 6.32 -13.47 5.06
CA PHE A 103 5.29 -14.23 4.35
C PHE A 103 3.91 -13.98 4.99
N GLY A 104 2.88 -13.83 4.16
CA GLY A 104 1.52 -13.53 4.64
C GLY A 104 1.17 -12.03 4.76
N GLY A 105 2.08 -11.13 4.35
CA GLY A 105 1.82 -9.69 4.35
C GLY A 105 2.06 -9.00 5.70
N GLU A 106 2.72 -9.71 6.62
CA GLU A 106 3.24 -9.15 7.86
C GLU A 106 4.53 -8.38 7.61
N PHE A 107 4.84 -7.42 8.48
CA PHE A 107 6.08 -6.65 8.44
C PHE A 107 6.74 -6.70 9.81
N ASP A 108 8.07 -6.78 9.82
CA ASP A 108 8.89 -6.71 11.02
C ASP A 108 9.91 -5.56 10.93
N PHE A 109 10.47 -5.19 12.08
CA PHE A 109 11.39 -4.08 12.23
C PHE A 109 12.72 -4.56 12.78
N GLU A 110 13.74 -4.54 11.92
CA GLU A 110 15.10 -4.88 12.26
C GLU A 110 15.96 -3.62 12.37
N VAL A 111 17.08 -3.72 13.07
CA VAL A 111 18.06 -2.63 13.15
C VAL A 111 19.13 -2.82 12.09
N ALA A 112 19.60 -1.73 11.48
CA ALA A 112 20.52 -1.79 10.35
C ALA A 112 21.66 -0.77 10.45
N LYS A 113 22.87 -1.19 10.07
CA LYS A 113 24.08 -0.35 10.06
C LYS A 113 24.25 0.42 8.76
N GLU A 114 23.83 -0.19 7.66
CA GLU A 114 24.04 0.28 6.30
C GLU A 114 22.80 0.04 5.44
N ILE A 115 22.76 0.73 4.30
CA ILE A 115 21.70 0.64 3.30
C ILE A 115 22.09 -0.42 2.28
N ASN A 116 21.21 -1.38 2.05
CA ASN A 116 21.45 -2.43 1.06
C ASN A 116 21.08 -1.94 -0.36
N VAL A 117 21.65 -2.60 -1.38
CA VAL A 117 21.30 -2.32 -2.78
C VAL A 117 19.81 -2.55 -3.01
N GLY A 118 19.14 -1.56 -3.62
CA GLY A 118 17.69 -1.61 -3.87
C GLY A 118 16.83 -1.07 -2.74
N GLU A 119 17.39 -0.76 -1.58
CA GLU A 119 16.67 -0.07 -0.50
C GLU A 119 16.64 1.44 -0.69
N ILE A 120 15.60 2.05 -0.14
CA ILE A 120 15.49 3.50 -0.02
C ILE A 120 15.44 3.91 1.45
N GLU A 121 16.01 5.07 1.75
CA GLU A 121 15.92 5.68 3.08
C GLU A 121 14.76 6.68 3.13
N VAL A 122 13.86 6.49 4.10
CA VAL A 122 12.79 7.44 4.43
C VAL A 122 13.16 8.13 5.74
N LYS A 123 13.66 9.37 5.63
CA LYS A 123 13.99 10.23 6.78
C LYS A 123 12.74 10.91 7.33
N ARG A 124 12.35 10.58 8.57
CA ARG A 124 11.32 11.28 9.36
C ARG A 124 11.84 11.54 10.78
N GLU A 125 11.13 11.08 11.81
CA GLU A 125 11.60 11.10 13.21
C GLU A 125 12.67 10.04 13.47
N ILE A 126 12.69 9.01 12.63
CA ILE A 126 13.73 7.98 12.56
C ILE A 126 14.08 7.75 11.08
N SER A 127 15.28 7.26 10.80
CA SER A 127 15.67 6.83 9.46
C SER A 127 15.25 5.38 9.24
N VAL A 128 14.33 5.18 8.30
CA VAL A 128 13.78 3.86 7.99
C VAL A 128 14.23 3.40 6.61
N LEU A 129 14.74 2.17 6.51
CA LEU A 129 15.14 1.50 5.29
C LEU A 129 14.07 0.49 4.87
N MET A 130 13.76 0.46 3.58
CA MET A 130 12.85 -0.52 3.00
C MET A 130 13.01 -0.55 1.49
N GLU A 131 12.50 -1.59 0.85
CA GLU A 131 12.36 -1.62 -0.60
C GLU A 131 11.32 -0.58 -1.09
N PRO A 132 11.47 0.00 -2.30
CA PRO A 132 10.50 0.90 -2.90
C PRO A 132 9.06 0.35 -2.93
N ARG A 133 8.94 -0.96 -3.17
CA ARG A 133 7.65 -1.66 -3.17
C ARG A 133 6.99 -1.62 -1.79
N VAL A 134 7.77 -1.82 -0.73
CA VAL A 134 7.29 -1.79 0.66
C VAL A 134 6.90 -0.37 1.06
N GLU A 135 7.69 0.64 0.68
CA GLU A 135 7.34 2.05 0.92
C GLU A 135 5.98 2.40 0.36
N ARG A 136 5.70 1.95 -0.87
CA ARG A 136 4.42 2.19 -1.55
C ARG A 136 3.24 1.56 -0.83
N ILE A 137 3.37 0.30 -0.39
CA ILE A 137 2.32 -0.42 0.34
C ILE A 137 2.02 0.25 1.70
N LEU A 138 3.06 0.74 2.37
CA LEU A 138 2.98 1.35 3.70
C LEU A 138 2.56 2.82 3.68
N ARG A 139 2.30 3.42 2.52
CA ARG A 139 1.73 4.77 2.46
C ARG A 139 0.35 4.82 3.11
N GLY A 140 0.13 5.88 3.89
CA GLY A 140 -1.08 6.07 4.69
C GLY A 140 -1.21 5.09 5.86
N VAL A 141 -0.11 4.45 6.28
CA VAL A 141 -0.07 3.59 7.48
C VAL A 141 0.59 4.33 8.63
N GLU A 142 0.00 4.18 9.82
CA GLU A 142 0.57 4.56 11.10
C GLU A 142 0.92 3.29 11.88
N ILE A 143 2.17 3.22 12.33
CA ILE A 143 2.70 2.12 13.15
C ILE A 143 2.63 2.54 14.63
N ASP A 144 1.99 1.70 15.44
CA ASP A 144 1.98 1.82 16.90
C ASP A 144 2.69 0.63 17.54
N TYR A 145 3.08 0.78 18.81
CA TYR A 145 3.69 -0.29 19.60
C TYR A 145 2.83 -0.64 20.80
N ASP A 146 2.40 -1.89 20.88
CA ASP A 146 1.67 -2.41 22.02
C ASP A 146 2.65 -3.01 23.04
N LYS A 147 2.85 -2.31 24.15
CA LYS A 147 3.74 -2.75 25.24
C LYS A 147 3.30 -4.05 25.91
N LYS A 148 2.00 -4.39 25.89
CA LYS A 148 1.48 -5.62 26.51
C LYS A 148 1.80 -6.83 25.66
N LEU A 149 1.59 -6.71 24.35
CA LEU A 149 1.90 -7.75 23.37
C LEU A 149 3.39 -7.77 23.00
N LYS A 150 4.12 -6.70 23.35
CA LYS A 150 5.51 -6.44 22.96
C LYS A 150 5.71 -6.44 21.46
N ASP A 151 4.68 -6.02 20.72
CA ASP A 151 4.61 -6.15 19.27
C ASP A 151 4.18 -4.84 18.61
N PHE A 152 4.53 -4.69 17.34
CA PHE A 152 4.11 -3.58 16.52
C PHE A 152 2.74 -3.85 15.90
N SER A 153 1.93 -2.82 15.79
CA SER A 153 0.65 -2.87 15.11
C SER A 153 0.58 -1.79 14.05
N ALA A 154 -0.09 -2.11 12.93
CA ALA A 154 -0.23 -1.20 11.81
C ALA A 154 -1.71 -0.82 11.62
N LYS A 155 -1.96 0.48 11.43
CA LYS A 155 -3.30 0.99 11.15
C LYS A 155 -3.27 1.92 9.96
N ARG A 156 -4.18 1.71 9.01
CA ARG A 156 -4.33 2.63 7.88
C ARG A 156 -5.03 3.91 8.34
N VAL A 157 -4.33 5.04 8.21
CA VAL A 157 -4.85 6.38 8.49
C VAL A 157 -5.80 6.75 7.37
N LYS A 158 -7.05 7.05 7.73
CA LYS A 158 -8.05 7.49 6.75
C LYS A 158 -7.67 8.88 6.23
N THR A 159 -7.63 9.04 4.91
CA THR A 159 -7.42 10.36 4.30
C THR A 159 -8.58 11.31 4.66
N LYS A 160 -8.29 12.62 4.77
CA LYS A 160 -9.31 13.67 5.05
C LYS A 160 -10.51 13.64 4.08
N LYS A 161 -10.37 13.07 2.88
CA LYS A 161 -11.46 12.89 1.89
C LYS A 161 -12.47 11.80 2.30
N GLU A 162 -12.03 10.73 2.98
CA GLU A 162 -12.91 9.63 3.42
C GLU A 162 -13.80 10.04 4.61
N THR A 163 -13.31 10.91 5.49
CA THR A 163 -14.10 11.48 6.60
C THR A 163 -15.22 12.41 6.12
N LYS A 164 -14.98 13.23 5.08
CA LYS A 164 -16.03 14.07 4.47
C LYS A 164 -17.14 13.26 3.82
N ASN A 165 -16.81 12.17 3.10
CA ASN A 165 -17.81 11.32 2.46
C ASN A 165 -18.62 10.46 3.45
N LYS A 166 -18.03 10.05 4.58
CA LYS A 166 -18.79 9.44 5.68
C LYS A 166 -19.74 10.42 6.34
N ASN A 167 -19.32 11.65 6.64
CA ASN A 167 -20.22 12.67 7.19
C ASN A 167 -21.34 13.05 6.22
N LYS A 168 -21.08 13.12 4.90
CA LYS A 168 -22.14 13.31 3.88
C LYS A 168 -23.12 12.12 3.83
N LYS A 169 -22.64 10.87 3.85
CA LYS A 169 -23.51 9.67 3.84
C LYS A 169 -24.30 9.49 5.14
N VAL A 170 -23.73 9.85 6.29
CA VAL A 170 -24.43 9.83 7.59
C VAL A 170 -25.48 10.93 7.63
N ASN A 171 -25.15 12.17 7.25
CA ASN A 171 -26.11 13.28 7.19
C ASN A 171 -27.25 13.02 6.18
N ALA A 172 -26.95 12.42 5.02
CA ALA A 172 -27.98 12.03 4.05
C ALA A 172 -28.89 10.92 4.58
N LYS A 173 -28.39 9.95 5.36
CA LYS A 173 -29.20 8.91 6.00
C LYS A 173 -30.04 9.44 7.16
N VAL A 174 -29.52 10.38 7.95
CA VAL A 174 -30.26 11.02 9.05
C VAL A 174 -31.41 11.87 8.50
N ASN A 175 -31.16 12.72 7.51
CA ASN A 175 -32.20 13.56 6.90
C ASN A 175 -33.30 12.73 6.20
N LYS A 176 -32.95 11.61 5.56
CA LYS A 176 -33.94 10.72 4.93
C LYS A 176 -34.80 9.94 5.94
N LYS A 177 -34.33 9.76 7.18
CA LYS A 177 -35.07 9.08 8.26
C LYS A 177 -36.00 10.03 9.01
N LEU A 178 -35.69 11.33 9.05
CA LEU A 178 -36.55 12.38 9.62
C LEU A 178 -37.75 12.71 8.71
N ASN A 179 -37.58 12.74 7.38
CA ASN A 179 -38.67 13.03 6.43
C ASN A 179 -39.62 11.84 6.15
N LYS A 180 -39.54 10.73 6.90
CA LYS A 180 -40.43 9.56 6.75
C LYS A 180 -41.34 9.32 7.96
N LYS A 181 -41.42 10.27 8.89
CA LYS A 181 -42.23 10.18 10.11
C LYS A 181 -43.28 11.28 10.30
N ASN A 182 -43.54 12.09 9.27
CA ASN A 182 -44.68 12.99 9.21
C ASN A 182 -45.58 12.60 8.05
#